data_AF-A0A9P2S0D6-F1
#
_entry.id   AF-A0A9P2S0D6-F1
#
_cell.length_a   1.000
_cell.length_b   1.000
_cell.length_c   1.000
_cell.angle_alpha   90.00
_cell.angle_beta   90.00
_cell.angle_gamma   90.00
#
_symmetry.space_group_name_H-M   'P 1'
#
loop_
_entity.id
_entity.type
_entity.pdbx_description
1 polymer ?
#
loop_
_entity_poly.entity_id
_entity_poly.type
_entity_poly.pdbx_seq_one_letter_code
_entity_poly.pdbx_strand_id
1 'polypeptide(L)'
;MQSISTLELFRNSVFRNLWSSTLISNLGGLIQAVGAGWLMALISSSHSMVGLVQSATTLPLVMFSLMAGALADNFNRRQIMLYAQIMMMVISMSLAILSYMGFLTPWLLLCFTFLIGCGTAFYNPSWQATIGDIVSRENIPAAVSLNSVGFNLMRSVGPAIGGAIIATLGVAAAFLFNAISYIPLIGALFFWKPSYENNTLPRERILGAVSDGLRYVAMSPNLLNIMVRAFLFGIGAISILALLPIVVHKILGGSALLYGTLLGCFGLGAMTAGIINASVRHYFRSETIVASAFIGFALSCFFLAISRSLIISHVALFPAGLCWVLALSLFNTSVQLSTPRWVVARALALYQTASYGGMVVGSAIWGVLADGYSPTIALSVCSLFLIFGALAGVKFRIQEIPQIDLDPLDHFREPELLLDLEARSGPIMIMIDYQIHENDLEEFLKVMTRRRHIRLRDGARQWVLLRDLERPEYWTEAYHMPTWVDYLRHNHRRTKADAEVNKLLRHLNRMPNGIRVHRMIERQTIPHASEMHLKPSADQLP
;
A
#
# COMPACT_ATOMS: atom_id res chain seq x y z
N MET A 1 -29.08 -0.78 13.64
CA MET A 1 -28.48 -0.67 12.30
C MET A 1 -29.06 -1.78 11.44
N GLN A 2 -30.03 -1.46 10.57
CA GLN A 2 -30.53 -2.43 9.59
C GLN A 2 -29.43 -2.64 8.55
N SER A 3 -29.01 -3.89 8.33
CA SER A 3 -28.10 -4.22 7.24
C SER A 3 -28.81 -3.96 5.93
N ILE A 4 -28.52 -2.83 5.29
CA ILE A 4 -29.02 -2.52 3.95
C ILE A 4 -28.61 -3.67 3.02
N SER A 5 -29.59 -4.24 2.31
CA SER A 5 -29.34 -5.33 1.36
C SER A 5 -28.37 -4.84 0.29
N THR A 6 -27.32 -5.62 0.01
CA THR A 6 -26.35 -5.35 -1.07
C THR A 6 -27.00 -5.12 -2.43
N LEU A 7 -28.24 -5.59 -2.61
CA LEU A 7 -29.03 -5.37 -3.83
C LEU A 7 -29.54 -3.93 -3.98
N GLU A 8 -29.68 -3.17 -2.90
CA GLU A 8 -30.10 -1.77 -2.96
C GLU A 8 -29.08 -0.87 -3.67
N LEU A 9 -27.79 -1.23 -3.61
CA LEU A 9 -26.72 -0.54 -4.34
C LEU A 9 -26.96 -0.53 -5.86
N PHE A 10 -27.55 -1.59 -6.42
CA PHE A 10 -27.84 -1.69 -7.85
C PHE A 10 -29.02 -0.84 -8.32
N ARG A 11 -29.79 -0.25 -7.39
CA ARG A 11 -30.80 0.77 -7.72
C ARG A 11 -30.14 2.09 -8.15
N ASN A 12 -28.95 2.39 -7.63
CA ASN A 12 -28.15 3.50 -8.13
C ASN A 12 -27.56 3.14 -9.50
N SER A 13 -28.09 3.76 -10.56
CA SER A 13 -27.69 3.50 -11.94
C SER A 13 -26.22 3.85 -12.21
N VAL A 14 -25.70 4.90 -11.57
CA VAL A 14 -24.29 5.30 -11.67
C VAL A 14 -23.40 4.22 -11.07
N PHE A 15 -23.71 3.78 -9.85
CA PHE A 15 -22.97 2.71 -9.19
C PHE A 15 -22.99 1.43 -10.01
N ARG A 16 -24.18 0.98 -10.42
CA ARG A 16 -24.35 -0.23 -11.23
C ARG A 16 -23.51 -0.19 -12.50
N ASN A 17 -23.62 0.88 -13.28
CA ASN A 17 -22.94 1.00 -14.57
C ASN A 17 -21.42 1.05 -14.39
N LEU A 18 -20.91 1.86 -13.47
CA LEU A 18 -19.46 1.97 -13.23
C LEU A 18 -18.89 0.68 -12.64
N TRP A 19 -19.58 0.05 -11.70
CA TRP A 19 -19.15 -1.21 -11.09
C TRP A 19 -19.13 -2.36 -12.10
N SER A 20 -20.20 -2.55 -12.89
CA SER A 20 -20.24 -3.61 -13.90
C SER A 20 -19.17 -3.40 -14.99
N SER A 21 -19.00 -2.17 -15.46
CA SER A 21 -17.96 -1.85 -16.43
C SER A 21 -16.55 -2.06 -15.88
N THR A 22 -16.34 -1.78 -14.59
CA THR A 22 -15.06 -2.03 -13.91
C THR A 22 -14.77 -3.53 -13.79
N LEU A 23 -15.77 -4.38 -13.56
CA LEU A 23 -15.57 -5.83 -13.58
C LEU A 23 -15.19 -6.35 -14.96
N ILE A 24 -15.83 -5.85 -16.02
CA ILE A 24 -15.50 -6.22 -17.40
C ILE A 24 -14.05 -5.81 -17.72
N SER A 25 -13.66 -4.59 -17.35
CA SER A 25 -12.29 -4.10 -17.54
C SER A 25 -11.26 -4.91 -16.74
N ASN A 26 -11.57 -5.27 -15.48
CA ASN A 26 -10.71 -6.14 -14.68
C ASN A 26 -10.55 -7.54 -15.28
N LEU A 27 -11.63 -8.10 -15.83
CA LEU A 27 -11.59 -9.38 -16.53
C LEU A 27 -10.65 -9.32 -17.74
N GLY A 28 -10.78 -8.27 -18.57
CA GLY A 28 -9.90 -8.02 -19.70
C GLY A 28 -8.44 -7.93 -19.27
N GLY A 29 -8.14 -7.17 -18.22
CA GLY A 29 -6.78 -7.01 -17.70
C GLY A 29 -6.15 -8.34 -17.25
N LEU A 30 -6.93 -9.20 -16.60
CA LEU A 30 -6.49 -10.54 -16.20
C LEU A 30 -6.23 -11.45 -17.39
N ILE A 31 -7.11 -11.42 -18.40
CA ILE A 31 -6.95 -12.18 -19.65
C ILE A 31 -5.68 -11.72 -20.38
N GLN A 32 -5.42 -10.41 -20.44
CA GLN A 32 -4.16 -9.89 -20.99
C GLN A 32 -2.95 -10.35 -20.19
N ALA A 33 -3.00 -10.35 -18.86
CA ALA A 33 -1.88 -10.80 -18.03
C ALA A 33 -1.53 -12.28 -18.31
N VAL A 34 -2.55 -13.13 -18.49
CA VAL A 34 -2.35 -14.51 -18.96
C VAL A 34 -1.72 -14.53 -20.35
N GLY A 35 -2.23 -13.73 -21.29
CA GLY A 35 -1.69 -13.61 -22.64
C GLY A 35 -0.22 -13.17 -22.67
N ALA A 36 0.16 -12.17 -21.88
CA ALA A 36 1.51 -11.62 -21.83
C ALA A 36 2.49 -12.64 -21.23
N GLY A 37 2.14 -13.28 -20.11
CA GLY A 37 2.97 -14.32 -19.52
C GLY A 37 3.15 -15.53 -20.45
N TRP A 38 2.08 -15.97 -21.11
CA TRP A 38 2.12 -17.09 -22.06
C TRP A 38 2.92 -16.75 -23.31
N LEU A 39 2.66 -15.61 -23.95
CA LEU A 39 3.39 -15.18 -25.14
C LEU A 39 4.88 -15.02 -24.86
N MET A 40 5.25 -14.44 -23.71
CA MET A 40 6.66 -14.31 -23.34
C MET A 40 7.34 -15.68 -23.26
N ALA A 41 6.68 -16.69 -22.71
CA ALA A 41 7.21 -18.05 -22.64
C ALA A 41 7.36 -18.72 -24.03
N LEU A 42 6.63 -18.26 -25.04
CA LEU A 42 6.74 -18.73 -26.42
C LEU A 42 7.83 -18.01 -27.22
N ILE A 43 7.96 -16.69 -27.06
CA ILE A 43 8.85 -15.86 -27.89
C ILE A 43 10.25 -15.66 -27.30
N SER A 44 10.41 -15.87 -25.99
CA SER A 44 11.70 -15.71 -25.31
C SER A 44 12.33 -17.06 -25.03
N SER A 45 13.62 -17.19 -25.36
CA SER A 45 14.47 -18.30 -24.90
C SER A 45 14.92 -18.14 -23.44
N SER A 46 14.74 -16.95 -22.87
CA SER A 46 15.18 -16.56 -21.53
C SER A 46 14.01 -16.54 -20.55
N HIS A 47 14.12 -17.33 -19.48
CA HIS A 47 13.24 -17.40 -18.32
C HIS A 47 13.21 -16.10 -17.52
N SER A 48 14.32 -15.33 -17.49
CA SER A 48 14.35 -14.02 -16.83
C SER A 48 13.37 -13.05 -17.49
N MET A 49 13.25 -13.06 -18.82
CA MET A 49 12.25 -12.25 -19.53
C MET A 49 10.82 -12.62 -19.15
N VAL A 50 10.51 -13.90 -18.94
CA VAL A 50 9.18 -14.33 -18.47
C VAL A 50 8.92 -13.81 -17.07
N GLY A 51 9.90 -13.92 -16.17
CA GLY A 51 9.79 -13.35 -14.81
C GLY A 51 9.59 -11.83 -14.82
N LEU A 52 10.29 -11.13 -15.72
CA LEU A 52 10.19 -9.68 -15.88
C LEU A 52 8.81 -9.21 -16.33
N VAL A 53 7.94 -10.05 -16.90
CA VAL A 53 6.54 -9.68 -17.20
C VAL A 53 5.83 -9.25 -15.92
N GLN A 54 5.99 -10.01 -14.83
CA GLN A 54 5.41 -9.67 -13.54
C GLN A 54 6.03 -8.41 -12.93
N SER A 55 7.33 -8.21 -13.10
CA SER A 55 8.01 -6.97 -12.72
C SER A 55 7.46 -5.78 -13.51
N ALA A 56 7.25 -5.90 -14.82
CA ALA A 56 6.71 -4.85 -15.67
C ALA A 56 5.26 -4.48 -15.28
N THR A 57 4.44 -5.45 -14.89
CA THR A 57 3.08 -5.18 -14.39
C THR A 57 3.10 -4.45 -13.04
N THR A 58 4.02 -4.81 -12.14
CA THR A 58 3.98 -4.39 -10.74
C THR A 58 4.81 -3.13 -10.45
N LEU A 59 5.91 -2.93 -11.17
CA LEU A 59 6.84 -1.81 -10.99
C LEU A 59 6.18 -0.43 -11.11
N PRO A 60 5.29 -0.16 -12.09
CA PRO A 60 4.60 1.12 -12.15
C PRO A 60 3.80 1.45 -10.89
N LEU A 61 3.20 0.44 -10.25
CA LEU A 61 2.45 0.64 -9.00
C LEU A 61 3.38 1.12 -7.89
N VAL A 62 4.60 0.60 -7.81
CA VAL A 62 5.62 1.00 -6.83
C VAL A 62 6.11 2.42 -7.11
N MET A 63 6.42 2.72 -8.37
CA MET A 63 7.00 4.01 -8.78
C MET A 63 6.01 5.16 -8.65
N PHE A 64 4.74 4.92 -8.98
CA PHE A 64 3.74 5.97 -9.10
C PHE A 64 2.71 5.98 -7.97
N SER A 65 2.74 5.06 -6.99
CA SER A 65 1.75 4.99 -5.89
C SER A 65 1.55 6.33 -5.18
N LEU A 66 2.64 7.01 -4.81
CA LEU A 66 2.60 8.30 -4.11
C LEU A 66 2.09 9.43 -5.01
N MET A 67 2.56 9.47 -6.26
CA MET A 67 2.19 10.51 -7.22
C MET A 67 0.73 10.38 -7.66
N ALA A 68 0.26 9.16 -7.90
CA ALA A 68 -1.11 8.89 -8.30
C ALA A 68 -2.12 9.25 -7.21
N GLY A 69 -1.81 8.98 -5.93
CA GLY A 69 -2.65 9.42 -4.81
C GLY A 69 -2.75 10.94 -4.73
N ALA A 70 -1.60 11.63 -4.83
CA ALA A 70 -1.56 13.09 -4.88
C ALA A 70 -2.35 13.67 -6.06
N LEU A 71 -2.30 13.03 -7.23
CA LEU A 71 -3.08 13.44 -8.40
C LEU A 71 -4.58 13.28 -8.13
N ALA A 72 -5.00 12.15 -7.57
CA ALA A 72 -6.41 11.86 -7.25
C ALA A 72 -7.02 12.81 -6.21
N ASP A 73 -6.19 13.38 -5.33
CA ASP A 73 -6.62 14.38 -4.34
C ASP A 73 -6.68 15.80 -4.92
N ASN A 74 -5.83 16.10 -5.92
CA ASN A 74 -5.68 17.44 -6.45
C ASN A 74 -6.43 17.71 -7.75
N PHE A 75 -6.74 16.68 -8.51
CA PHE A 75 -7.38 16.81 -9.82
C PHE A 75 -8.73 16.09 -9.84
N ASN A 76 -9.51 16.39 -10.88
CA ASN A 76 -10.80 15.76 -11.10
C ASN A 76 -10.61 14.25 -11.34
N ARG A 77 -11.06 13.42 -10.40
CA ARG A 77 -10.88 11.95 -10.40
C ARG A 77 -11.41 11.31 -11.68
N ARG A 78 -12.57 11.76 -12.16
CA ARG A 78 -13.15 11.32 -13.43
C ARG A 78 -12.20 11.55 -14.61
N GLN A 79 -11.56 12.72 -14.69
CA GLN A 79 -10.63 13.01 -15.78
C GLN A 79 -9.38 12.12 -15.72
N ILE A 80 -8.81 11.92 -14.53
CA ILE A 80 -7.66 11.01 -14.34
C ILE A 80 -8.04 9.60 -14.81
N MET A 81 -9.18 9.09 -14.37
CA MET A 81 -9.66 7.76 -14.75
C MET A 81 -9.90 7.64 -16.26
N LEU A 82 -10.51 8.65 -16.90
CA LEU A 82 -10.73 8.66 -18.35
C LEU A 82 -9.41 8.62 -19.12
N TYR A 83 -8.45 9.48 -18.78
CA TYR A 83 -7.16 9.50 -19.45
C TYR A 83 -6.41 8.18 -19.27
N ALA A 84 -6.40 7.63 -18.06
CA ALA A 84 -5.79 6.33 -17.78
C ALA A 84 -6.42 5.20 -18.61
N GLN A 85 -7.76 5.15 -18.67
CA GLN A 85 -8.49 4.12 -19.41
C GLN A 85 -8.31 4.23 -20.93
N ILE A 86 -8.37 5.45 -21.48
CA ILE A 86 -8.10 5.68 -22.91
C ILE A 86 -6.66 5.29 -23.25
N MET A 87 -5.70 5.67 -22.41
CA MET A 87 -4.30 5.30 -22.59
C MET A 87 -4.12 3.78 -22.59
N MET A 88 -4.66 3.07 -21.60
CA MET A 88 -4.61 1.59 -21.53
C MET A 88 -5.28 0.94 -22.73
N MET A 89 -6.42 1.47 -23.20
CA MET A 89 -7.11 0.97 -24.39
C MET A 89 -6.25 1.10 -25.64
N VAL A 90 -5.67 2.28 -25.88
CA VAL A 90 -4.79 2.51 -27.04
C VAL A 90 -3.58 1.59 -27.00
N ILE A 91 -2.90 1.51 -25.84
CA ILE A 91 -1.73 0.65 -25.66
C ILE A 91 -2.09 -0.83 -25.87
N SER A 92 -3.21 -1.29 -25.32
CA SER A 92 -3.68 -2.68 -25.48
C SER A 92 -4.09 -3.00 -26.92
N MET A 93 -4.69 -2.03 -27.61
CA MET A 93 -5.03 -2.16 -29.03
C MET A 93 -3.76 -2.26 -29.89
N SER A 94 -2.77 -1.39 -29.65
CA SER A 94 -1.47 -1.47 -30.32
C SER A 94 -0.76 -2.79 -30.05
N LEU A 95 -0.80 -3.27 -28.80
CA LEU A 95 -0.27 -4.58 -28.41
C LEU A 95 -0.97 -5.73 -29.17
N ALA A 96 -2.30 -5.69 -29.30
CA ALA A 96 -3.07 -6.67 -30.06
C ALA A 96 -2.70 -6.67 -31.54
N ILE A 97 -2.61 -5.50 -32.18
CA ILE A 97 -2.24 -5.34 -33.59
C ILE A 97 -0.83 -5.87 -33.85
N LEU A 98 0.16 -5.47 -33.04
CA LEU A 98 1.54 -5.94 -33.18
C LEU A 98 1.66 -7.45 -32.93
N SER A 99 0.88 -7.99 -31.99
CA SER A 99 0.82 -9.42 -31.74
C SER A 99 0.26 -10.17 -32.95
N TYR A 100 -0.78 -9.64 -33.58
CA TYR A 100 -1.40 -10.24 -34.76
C TYR A 100 -0.46 -10.22 -35.97
N MET A 101 0.29 -9.13 -36.15
CA MET A 101 1.28 -9.01 -37.21
C MET A 101 2.55 -9.84 -36.98
N GLY A 102 2.74 -10.42 -35.79
CA GLY A 102 3.94 -11.18 -35.45
C GLY A 102 5.20 -10.33 -35.20
N PHE A 103 5.06 -9.02 -34.99
CA PHE A 103 6.19 -8.11 -34.76
C PHE A 103 6.57 -7.93 -33.29
N LEU A 104 5.90 -8.63 -32.37
CA LEU A 104 6.22 -8.52 -30.94
C LEU A 104 7.53 -9.21 -30.58
N THR A 105 8.46 -8.42 -30.06
CA THR A 105 9.68 -8.90 -29.40
C THR A 105 9.48 -8.97 -27.88
N PRO A 106 10.29 -9.73 -27.13
CA PRO A 106 10.25 -9.76 -25.67
C PRO A 106 10.28 -8.35 -25.04
N TRP A 107 11.18 -7.48 -25.50
CA TRP A 107 11.29 -6.11 -24.97
C TRP A 107 10.07 -5.25 -25.26
N LEU A 108 9.48 -5.37 -26.46
CA LEU A 108 8.24 -4.67 -26.77
C LEU A 108 7.11 -5.13 -25.84
N LEU A 109 6.96 -6.44 -25.65
CA LEU A 109 5.94 -7.00 -24.75
C LEU A 109 6.10 -6.47 -23.30
N LEU A 110 7.33 -6.40 -22.78
CA LEU A 110 7.61 -5.79 -21.48
C LEU A 110 7.25 -4.31 -21.44
N CYS A 111 7.61 -3.55 -22.49
CA CYS A 111 7.29 -2.12 -22.59
C CYS A 111 5.77 -1.88 -22.58
N PHE A 112 5.01 -2.59 -23.41
CA PHE A 112 3.55 -2.50 -23.43
C PHE A 112 2.93 -2.89 -22.09
N THR A 113 3.42 -3.97 -21.46
CA THR A 113 2.96 -4.42 -20.14
C THR A 113 3.22 -3.36 -19.07
N PHE A 114 4.40 -2.72 -19.09
CA PHE A 114 4.76 -1.62 -18.21
C PHE A 114 3.87 -0.40 -18.41
N LEU A 115 3.64 0.02 -19.65
CA LEU A 115 2.79 1.18 -19.95
C LEU A 115 1.33 0.96 -19.52
N ILE A 116 0.81 -0.26 -19.66
CA ILE A 116 -0.52 -0.62 -19.15
C ILE A 116 -0.53 -0.61 -17.62
N GLY A 117 0.54 -1.08 -16.99
CA GLY A 117 0.75 -0.96 -15.54
C GLY A 117 0.77 0.49 -15.06
N CYS A 118 1.37 1.43 -15.83
CA CYS A 118 1.33 2.86 -15.53
C CYS A 118 -0.12 3.38 -15.50
N GLY A 119 -0.93 3.02 -16.50
CA GLY A 119 -2.35 3.39 -16.53
C GLY A 119 -3.11 2.86 -15.31
N THR A 120 -2.82 1.62 -14.94
CA THR A 120 -3.39 0.98 -13.73
C THR A 120 -2.99 1.71 -12.45
N ALA A 121 -1.74 2.18 -12.35
CA ALA A 121 -1.23 2.93 -11.21
C ALA A 121 -1.97 4.25 -10.99
N PHE A 122 -2.35 4.95 -12.05
CA PHE A 122 -3.14 6.19 -11.97
C PHE A 122 -4.65 5.94 -11.78
N TYR A 123 -5.17 4.87 -12.38
CA TYR A 123 -6.59 4.51 -12.31
C TYR A 123 -7.01 4.05 -10.90
N ASN A 124 -6.24 3.15 -10.28
CA ASN A 124 -6.65 2.46 -9.04
C ASN A 124 -6.96 3.41 -7.87
N PRO A 125 -6.09 4.37 -7.50
CA PRO A 125 -6.37 5.29 -6.39
C PRO A 125 -7.59 6.17 -6.67
N SER A 126 -7.73 6.65 -7.91
CA SER A 126 -8.85 7.47 -8.34
C SER A 126 -10.19 6.71 -8.26
N TRP A 127 -10.20 5.44 -8.66
CA TRP A 127 -11.36 4.56 -8.54
C TRP A 127 -11.76 4.32 -7.09
N GLN A 128 -10.81 3.98 -6.23
CA GLN A 128 -11.06 3.74 -4.80
C GLN A 128 -11.67 4.96 -4.12
N ALA A 129 -11.17 6.16 -4.44
CA ALA A 129 -11.71 7.41 -3.90
C ALA A 129 -13.12 7.72 -4.43
N THR A 130 -13.37 7.41 -5.71
CA THR A 130 -14.65 7.64 -6.39
C THR A 130 -15.81 6.83 -5.81
N ILE A 131 -15.56 5.68 -5.18
CA ILE A 131 -16.62 4.88 -4.52
C ILE A 131 -17.39 5.75 -3.51
N GLY A 132 -16.67 6.56 -2.71
CA GLY A 132 -17.29 7.47 -1.74
C GLY A 132 -18.09 8.61 -2.36
N ASP A 133 -17.81 8.97 -3.61
CA ASP A 133 -18.53 10.02 -4.35
C ASP A 133 -19.85 9.50 -4.95
N ILE A 134 -20.01 8.18 -5.08
CA ILE A 134 -21.16 7.55 -5.76
C ILE A 134 -22.21 7.05 -4.78
N VAL A 135 -21.78 6.53 -3.62
CA VAL A 135 -22.68 5.93 -2.62
C VAL A 135 -22.69 6.75 -1.34
N SER A 136 -23.84 6.78 -0.66
CA SER A 136 -23.93 7.42 0.65
C SER A 136 -22.97 6.77 1.63
N ARG A 137 -22.53 7.54 2.63
CA ARG A 137 -21.50 7.13 3.61
C ARG A 137 -21.82 5.80 4.32
N GLU A 138 -23.10 5.55 4.57
CA GLU A 138 -23.63 4.33 5.18
C GLU A 138 -23.48 3.09 4.30
N ASN A 139 -23.46 3.27 2.98
CA ASN A 139 -23.42 2.22 1.97
C ASN A 139 -21.99 1.89 1.48
N ILE A 140 -20.99 2.68 1.88
CA ILE A 140 -19.58 2.47 1.50
C ILE A 140 -19.08 1.06 1.87
N PRO A 141 -19.31 0.53 3.10
CA PRO A 141 -18.83 -0.81 3.44
C PRO A 141 -19.42 -1.91 2.54
N ALA A 142 -20.71 -1.80 2.21
CA ALA A 142 -21.37 -2.74 1.31
C ALA A 142 -20.81 -2.65 -0.11
N ALA A 143 -20.55 -1.44 -0.62
CA ALA A 143 -19.94 -1.21 -1.93
C ALA A 143 -18.51 -1.76 -2.01
N VAL A 144 -17.69 -1.54 -0.98
CA VAL A 144 -16.31 -2.06 -0.89
C VAL A 144 -16.30 -3.59 -0.82
N SER A 145 -17.22 -4.19 -0.05
CA SER A 145 -17.40 -5.65 0.01
C SER A 145 -17.77 -6.22 -1.36
N LEU A 146 -18.75 -5.63 -2.04
CA LEU A 146 -19.19 -6.07 -3.36
C LEU A 146 -18.08 -5.94 -4.42
N ASN A 147 -17.32 -4.84 -4.40
CA ASN A 147 -16.14 -4.67 -5.25
C ASN A 147 -15.08 -5.76 -4.99
N SER A 148 -14.85 -6.10 -3.73
CA SER A 148 -13.91 -7.16 -3.35
C SER A 148 -14.37 -8.53 -3.85
N VAL A 149 -15.65 -8.86 -3.71
CA VAL A 149 -16.24 -10.11 -4.23
C VAL A 149 -16.10 -10.17 -5.75
N GLY A 150 -16.49 -9.11 -6.45
CA GLY A 150 -16.40 -9.04 -7.91
C GLY A 150 -14.98 -9.19 -8.43
N PHE A 151 -14.00 -8.52 -7.81
CA PHE A 151 -12.59 -8.64 -8.19
C PHE A 151 -12.05 -10.07 -7.96
N ASN A 152 -12.38 -10.70 -6.83
CA ASN A 152 -11.97 -12.07 -6.54
C ASN A 152 -12.60 -13.09 -7.51
N LEU A 153 -13.85 -12.86 -7.90
CA LEU A 153 -14.53 -13.67 -8.91
C LEU A 153 -13.81 -13.56 -10.26
N MET A 154 -13.53 -12.33 -10.73
CA MET A 154 -12.78 -12.11 -11.98
C MET A 154 -11.39 -12.76 -11.91
N ARG A 155 -10.69 -12.67 -10.77
CA ARG A 155 -9.39 -13.31 -10.57
C ARG A 155 -9.43 -14.85 -10.64
N SER A 156 -10.56 -15.46 -10.27
CA SER A 156 -10.75 -16.91 -10.33
C SER A 156 -11.10 -17.39 -11.72
N VAL A 157 -12.02 -16.68 -12.38
CA VAL A 157 -12.57 -17.12 -13.67
C VAL A 157 -11.75 -16.59 -14.86
N GLY A 158 -11.20 -15.39 -14.73
CA GLY A 158 -10.49 -14.68 -15.79
C GLY A 158 -9.33 -15.45 -16.40
N PRO A 159 -8.42 -16.07 -15.61
CA PRO A 159 -7.34 -16.84 -16.19
C PRO A 159 -7.79 -18.06 -16.99
N ALA A 160 -8.86 -18.75 -16.56
CA ALA A 160 -9.41 -19.89 -17.28
C ALA A 160 -10.03 -19.45 -18.62
N ILE A 161 -10.80 -18.35 -18.62
CA ILE A 161 -11.33 -17.75 -19.85
C ILE A 161 -10.18 -17.31 -20.75
N GLY A 162 -9.16 -16.65 -20.19
CA GLY A 162 -7.99 -16.18 -20.95
C GLY A 162 -7.22 -17.33 -21.59
N GLY A 163 -6.95 -18.39 -20.84
CA GLY A 163 -6.32 -19.60 -21.37
C GLY A 163 -7.12 -20.25 -22.48
N ALA A 164 -8.45 -20.30 -22.36
CA ALA A 164 -9.34 -20.80 -23.41
C ALA A 164 -9.32 -19.92 -24.67
N ILE A 165 -9.40 -18.59 -24.53
CA ILE A 165 -9.29 -17.64 -25.64
C ILE A 165 -7.95 -17.81 -26.35
N ILE A 166 -6.84 -17.88 -25.60
CA ILE A 166 -5.51 -18.04 -26.19
C ILE A 166 -5.37 -19.39 -26.91
N ALA A 167 -5.89 -20.47 -26.34
CA ALA A 167 -5.81 -21.80 -26.92
C ALA A 167 -6.62 -21.94 -28.22
N THR A 168 -7.68 -21.15 -28.39
CA THR A 168 -8.61 -21.26 -29.54
C THR A 168 -8.41 -20.17 -30.60
N LEU A 169 -8.19 -18.93 -30.16
CA LEU A 169 -8.11 -17.73 -31.01
C LEU A 169 -6.71 -17.09 -31.01
N GLY A 170 -5.77 -17.60 -30.22
CA GLY A 170 -4.41 -17.07 -30.10
C GLY A 170 -4.27 -15.89 -29.14
N VAL A 171 -3.03 -15.46 -28.88
CA VAL A 171 -2.74 -14.42 -27.89
C VAL A 171 -3.24 -13.04 -28.33
N ALA A 172 -3.20 -12.72 -29.61
CA ALA A 172 -3.68 -11.43 -30.12
C ALA A 172 -5.16 -11.19 -29.77
N ALA A 173 -5.98 -12.24 -29.78
CA ALA A 173 -7.39 -12.16 -29.39
C ALA A 173 -7.57 -11.83 -27.90
N ALA A 174 -6.69 -12.34 -27.02
CA ALA A 174 -6.71 -12.01 -25.59
C ALA A 174 -6.38 -10.52 -25.35
N PHE A 175 -5.40 -9.97 -26.08
CA PHE A 175 -5.07 -8.54 -26.01
C PHE A 175 -6.18 -7.66 -26.59
N LEU A 176 -6.78 -8.07 -27.71
CA LEU A 176 -7.92 -7.38 -28.30
C LEU A 176 -9.13 -7.37 -27.35
N PHE A 177 -9.41 -8.51 -26.70
CA PHE A 177 -10.47 -8.60 -25.69
C PHE A 177 -10.24 -7.59 -24.57
N ASN A 178 -9.00 -7.46 -24.06
CA ASN A 178 -8.69 -6.43 -23.07
C ASN A 178 -8.93 -5.02 -23.60
N ALA A 179 -8.47 -4.71 -24.81
CA ALA A 179 -8.67 -3.39 -25.42
C ALA A 179 -10.17 -3.04 -25.51
N ILE A 180 -11.01 -3.98 -25.93
CA ILE A 180 -12.47 -3.80 -26.03
C ILE A 180 -13.11 -3.68 -24.64
N SER A 181 -12.58 -4.39 -23.64
CA SER A 181 -13.12 -4.38 -22.26
C SER A 181 -13.09 -3.01 -21.58
N TYR A 182 -12.27 -2.08 -22.07
CA TYR A 182 -12.20 -0.71 -21.58
C TYR A 182 -13.37 0.17 -22.06
N ILE A 183 -13.98 -0.16 -23.21
CA ILE A 183 -15.03 0.68 -23.83
C ILE A 183 -16.23 0.90 -22.90
N PRO A 184 -16.81 -0.12 -22.24
CA PRO A 184 -17.94 0.10 -21.32
C PRO A 184 -17.60 1.01 -20.15
N LEU A 185 -16.35 0.98 -19.67
CA LEU A 185 -15.92 1.79 -18.54
C LEU A 185 -15.63 3.23 -18.97
N ILE A 186 -15.00 3.43 -20.11
CA ILE A 186 -14.82 4.76 -20.72
C ILE A 186 -16.19 5.40 -20.96
N GLY A 187 -17.15 4.65 -21.53
CA GLY A 187 -18.51 5.13 -21.74
C GLY A 187 -19.21 5.51 -20.43
N ALA A 188 -19.18 4.63 -19.42
CA ALA A 188 -19.78 4.91 -18.12
C ALA A 188 -19.16 6.15 -17.45
N LEU A 189 -17.84 6.32 -17.53
CA LEU A 189 -17.15 7.51 -17.02
C LEU A 189 -17.46 8.77 -17.83
N PHE A 190 -17.64 8.65 -19.14
CA PHE A 190 -17.95 9.77 -20.00
C PHE A 190 -19.34 10.35 -19.68
N PHE A 191 -20.34 9.49 -19.47
CA PHE A 191 -21.70 9.93 -19.12
C PHE A 191 -21.87 10.31 -17.64
N TRP A 192 -21.02 9.80 -16.75
CA TRP A 192 -21.06 10.17 -15.34
C TRP A 192 -20.59 11.61 -15.13
N LYS A 193 -21.36 12.41 -14.39
CA LYS A 193 -20.99 13.78 -13.98
C LYS A 193 -20.90 13.83 -12.45
N PRO A 194 -19.69 13.75 -11.87
CA PRO A 194 -19.51 13.88 -10.43
C PRO A 194 -19.89 15.28 -9.95
N SER A 195 -20.59 15.34 -8.82
CA SER A 195 -20.78 16.56 -8.05
C SER A 195 -19.69 16.59 -6.98
N TYR A 196 -18.70 17.46 -7.13
CA TYR A 196 -17.65 17.62 -6.12
C TYR A 196 -18.09 18.68 -5.11
N GLU A 197 -18.17 18.32 -3.83
CA GLU A 197 -18.31 19.34 -2.78
C GLU A 197 -17.05 20.22 -2.74
N ASN A 198 -17.24 21.54 -2.71
CA ASN A 198 -16.15 22.50 -2.60
C ASN A 198 -15.48 22.36 -1.24
N ASN A 199 -14.34 21.67 -1.18
CA ASN A 199 -13.58 21.54 0.05
C ASN A 199 -12.85 22.87 0.33
N THR A 200 -13.19 23.52 1.45
CA THR A 200 -12.74 24.88 1.83
C THR A 200 -11.37 24.90 2.50
N LEU A 201 -10.76 23.74 2.75
CA LEU A 201 -9.46 23.64 3.41
C LEU A 201 -8.31 23.63 2.40
N PRO A 202 -7.22 24.39 2.65
CA PRO A 202 -6.02 24.35 1.81
C PRO A 202 -5.44 22.93 1.77
N ARG A 203 -5.15 22.46 0.55
CA ARG A 203 -4.52 21.15 0.31
C ARG A 203 -3.19 21.05 1.05
N GLU A 204 -2.97 19.95 1.77
CA GLU A 204 -1.67 19.68 2.40
C GLU A 204 -0.58 19.57 1.33
N ARG A 205 0.61 20.14 1.61
CA ARG A 205 1.78 19.95 0.74
C ARG A 205 2.16 18.47 0.76
N ILE A 206 2.01 17.81 -0.39
CA ILE A 206 2.24 16.36 -0.60
C ILE A 206 3.58 15.91 0.00
N LEU A 207 4.66 16.65 -0.24
CA LEU A 207 6.01 16.31 0.25
C LEU A 207 6.13 16.36 1.78
N GLY A 208 5.48 17.32 2.44
CA GLY A 208 5.46 17.41 3.91
C GLY A 208 4.68 16.26 4.54
N ALA A 209 3.54 15.90 3.95
CA ALA A 209 2.70 14.79 4.40
C ALA A 209 3.37 13.41 4.19
N VAL A 210 4.14 13.23 3.12
CA VAL A 210 4.93 12.01 2.87
C VAL A 210 6.06 11.87 3.90
N SER A 211 6.74 12.98 4.23
CA SER A 211 7.79 12.99 5.26
C SER A 211 7.27 12.62 6.63
N ASP A 212 6.12 13.19 7.04
CA ASP A 212 5.44 12.83 8.30
C ASP A 212 5.06 11.34 8.35
N GLY A 213 4.53 10.80 7.25
CA GLY A 213 4.16 9.38 7.16
C GLY A 213 5.36 8.43 7.22
N LEU A 214 6.45 8.75 6.53
CA LEU A 214 7.67 7.98 6.56
C LEU A 214 8.31 8.01 7.96
N ARG A 215 8.32 9.18 8.60
CA ARG A 215 8.82 9.32 9.97
C ARG A 215 8.01 8.49 10.97
N TYR A 216 6.68 8.54 10.87
CA TYR A 216 5.80 7.75 11.73
C TYR A 216 6.10 6.25 11.62
N VAL A 217 6.19 5.75 10.39
CA VAL A 217 6.49 4.33 10.11
C VAL A 217 7.88 3.95 10.61
N ALA A 218 8.91 4.76 10.30
CA ALA A 218 10.29 4.50 10.70
C ALA A 218 10.46 4.46 12.23
N MET A 219 9.64 5.21 12.97
CA MET A 219 9.64 5.22 14.43
C MET A 219 8.72 4.17 15.07
N SER A 220 8.01 3.37 14.27
CA SER A 220 7.07 2.34 14.73
C SER A 220 7.62 0.94 14.41
N PRO A 221 8.23 0.23 15.38
CA PRO A 221 8.82 -1.09 15.15
C PRO A 221 7.82 -2.12 14.62
N ASN A 222 6.55 -2.06 15.04
CA ASN A 222 5.52 -2.98 14.56
C ASN A 222 5.23 -2.78 13.07
N LEU A 223 5.15 -1.52 12.60
CA LEU A 223 4.93 -1.23 11.19
C LEU A 223 6.12 -1.65 10.33
N LEU A 224 7.35 -1.42 10.81
CA LEU A 224 8.56 -1.91 10.14
C LEU A 224 8.58 -3.43 10.03
N ASN A 225 8.23 -4.16 11.09
CA ASN A 225 8.13 -5.62 11.06
C ASN A 225 7.12 -6.09 10.00
N ILE A 226 5.94 -5.47 9.95
CA ILE A 226 4.92 -5.79 8.94
C ILE A 226 5.45 -5.53 7.52
N MET A 227 6.12 -4.40 7.29
CA MET A 227 6.68 -4.05 5.97
C MET A 227 7.78 -5.02 5.53
N VAL A 228 8.71 -5.37 6.44
CA VAL A 228 9.76 -6.35 6.15
C VAL A 228 9.15 -7.70 5.80
N ARG A 229 8.16 -8.16 6.58
CA ARG A 229 7.50 -9.44 6.31
C ARG A 229 6.70 -9.44 5.02
N ALA A 230 6.02 -8.34 4.71
CA ALA A 230 5.29 -8.19 3.46
C ALA A 230 6.23 -8.16 2.25
N PHE A 231 7.39 -7.50 2.37
CA PHE A 231 8.44 -7.48 1.35
C PHE A 231 9.02 -8.88 1.13
N LEU A 232 9.40 -9.59 2.20
CA LEU A 232 9.90 -10.97 2.12
C LEU A 232 8.87 -11.93 1.53
N PHE A 233 7.61 -11.84 1.97
CA PHE A 233 6.54 -12.64 1.40
C PHE A 233 6.35 -12.30 -0.08
N GLY A 234 6.37 -11.02 -0.46
CA GLY A 234 6.30 -10.57 -1.85
C GLY A 234 7.40 -11.14 -2.74
N ILE A 235 8.65 -11.18 -2.24
CA ILE A 235 9.78 -11.80 -2.95
C ILE A 235 9.47 -13.27 -3.24
N GLY A 236 9.11 -14.05 -2.23
CA GLY A 236 8.90 -15.49 -2.41
C GLY A 236 7.62 -15.80 -3.19
N ALA A 237 6.50 -15.19 -2.79
CA ALA A 237 5.19 -15.55 -3.29
C ALA A 237 5.01 -15.24 -4.78
N ILE A 238 5.70 -14.23 -5.32
CA ILE A 238 5.60 -13.91 -6.75
C ILE A 238 6.21 -15.00 -7.65
N SER A 239 7.05 -15.89 -7.11
CA SER A 239 7.78 -16.91 -7.89
C SER A 239 6.85 -17.81 -8.70
N ILE A 240 5.70 -18.18 -8.14
CA ILE A 240 4.71 -19.01 -8.84
C ILE A 240 4.18 -18.24 -10.04
N LEU A 241 3.65 -17.03 -9.87
CA LEU A 241 3.09 -16.27 -10.99
C LEU A 241 4.15 -15.92 -12.06
N ALA A 242 5.39 -15.67 -11.64
CA ALA A 242 6.50 -15.35 -12.54
C ALA A 242 6.99 -16.55 -13.36
N LEU A 243 7.03 -17.75 -12.77
CA LEU A 243 7.60 -18.94 -13.41
C LEU A 243 6.56 -19.92 -13.96
N LEU A 244 5.28 -19.80 -13.57
CA LEU A 244 4.24 -20.74 -13.98
C LEU A 244 4.08 -20.89 -15.51
N PRO A 245 4.16 -19.84 -16.35
CA PRO A 245 4.13 -20.01 -17.80
C PRO A 245 5.23 -20.96 -18.30
N ILE A 246 6.44 -20.83 -17.75
CA ILE A 246 7.59 -21.69 -18.08
C ILE A 246 7.33 -23.11 -17.60
N VAL A 247 6.86 -23.29 -16.37
CA VAL A 247 6.56 -24.61 -15.81
C VAL A 247 5.54 -25.32 -16.70
N VAL A 248 4.49 -24.63 -17.13
CA VAL A 248 3.48 -25.22 -18.01
C VAL A 248 4.07 -25.58 -19.37
N HIS A 249 4.78 -24.65 -20.00
CA HIS A 249 5.27 -24.83 -21.36
C HIS A 249 6.44 -25.83 -21.47
N LYS A 250 7.44 -25.73 -20.60
CA LYS A 250 8.69 -26.50 -20.67
C LYS A 250 8.69 -27.77 -19.81
N ILE A 251 8.02 -27.77 -18.65
CA ILE A 251 8.08 -28.89 -17.69
C ILE A 251 6.89 -29.83 -17.87
N LEU A 252 5.68 -29.28 -18.00
CA LEU A 252 4.43 -30.05 -18.14
C LEU A 252 4.05 -30.32 -19.60
N GLY A 253 4.67 -29.64 -20.57
CA GLY A 253 4.34 -29.76 -21.99
C GLY A 253 2.90 -29.33 -22.31
N GLY A 254 2.35 -28.43 -21.51
CA GLY A 254 0.95 -28.02 -21.58
C GLY A 254 0.68 -26.89 -22.57
N SER A 255 -0.61 -26.61 -22.77
CA SER A 255 -1.09 -25.49 -23.59
C SER A 255 -1.48 -24.27 -22.74
N ALA A 256 -1.82 -23.16 -23.41
CA ALA A 256 -2.35 -21.96 -22.77
C ALA A 256 -3.61 -22.23 -21.93
N LEU A 257 -4.42 -23.23 -22.33
CA LEU A 257 -5.59 -23.64 -21.57
C LEU A 257 -5.19 -24.20 -20.20
N LEU A 258 -4.19 -25.10 -20.15
CA LEU A 258 -3.68 -25.64 -18.89
C LEU A 258 -3.10 -24.53 -18.00
N TYR A 259 -2.37 -23.58 -18.58
CA TYR A 259 -1.88 -22.42 -17.85
C TYR A 259 -3.02 -21.61 -17.24
N GLY A 260 -4.08 -21.36 -18.01
CA GLY A 260 -5.28 -20.68 -17.56
C GLY A 260 -6.04 -21.43 -16.45
N THR A 261 -6.19 -22.75 -16.54
CA THR A 261 -6.87 -23.55 -15.50
C THR A 261 -6.08 -23.61 -14.20
N LEU A 262 -4.75 -23.73 -14.28
CA LEU A 262 -3.85 -23.68 -13.14
C LEU A 262 -3.94 -22.33 -12.40
N LEU A 263 -3.89 -21.22 -13.14
CA LEU A 263 -4.14 -19.89 -12.57
C LEU A 263 -5.57 -19.74 -12.04
N GLY A 264 -6.55 -20.39 -12.66
CA GLY A 264 -7.92 -20.46 -12.17
C GLY A 264 -8.00 -21.14 -10.80
N CYS A 265 -7.29 -22.25 -10.59
CA CYS A 265 -7.17 -22.91 -9.28
C CYS A 265 -6.49 -22.02 -8.23
N PHE A 266 -5.44 -21.28 -8.62
CA PHE A 266 -4.84 -20.27 -7.76
C PHE A 266 -5.88 -19.21 -7.37
N GLY A 267 -6.64 -18.68 -8.32
CA GLY A 267 -7.69 -17.71 -8.07
C GLY A 267 -8.81 -18.24 -7.17
N LEU A 268 -9.25 -19.49 -7.36
CA LEU A 268 -10.24 -20.15 -6.50
C LEU A 268 -9.78 -20.23 -5.06
N GLY A 269 -8.55 -20.67 -4.80
CA GLY A 269 -7.98 -20.67 -3.45
C GLY A 269 -7.95 -19.27 -2.83
N ALA A 270 -7.63 -18.28 -3.65
CA ALA A 270 -7.61 -16.87 -3.27
C ALA A 270 -9.01 -16.33 -2.93
N MET A 271 -10.05 -16.75 -3.65
CA MET A 271 -11.46 -16.45 -3.35
C MET A 271 -11.91 -17.13 -2.05
N THR A 272 -11.57 -18.41 -1.84
CA THR A 272 -11.86 -19.13 -0.60
C THR A 272 -11.26 -18.43 0.61
N ALA A 273 -9.99 -17.99 0.51
CA ALA A 273 -9.33 -17.20 1.55
C ALA A 273 -10.11 -15.94 1.91
N GLY A 274 -10.64 -15.20 0.91
CA GLY A 274 -11.45 -14.00 1.14
C GLY A 274 -12.70 -14.26 1.98
N ILE A 275 -13.35 -15.42 1.79
CA ILE A 275 -14.56 -15.83 2.52
C ILE A 275 -14.20 -16.24 3.96
N ILE A 276 -13.16 -17.05 4.14
CA ILE A 276 -12.80 -17.59 5.47
C ILE A 276 -11.95 -16.64 6.32
N ASN A 277 -11.44 -15.54 5.75
CA ASN A 277 -10.48 -14.63 6.39
C ASN A 277 -10.96 -14.13 7.77
N ALA A 278 -12.23 -13.76 7.89
CA ALA A 278 -12.80 -13.28 9.16
C ALA A 278 -12.78 -14.37 10.24
N SER A 279 -13.21 -15.59 9.89
CA SER A 279 -13.19 -16.74 10.79
C SER A 279 -11.77 -17.10 11.18
N VAL A 280 -10.84 -17.19 10.23
CA VAL A 280 -9.44 -17.53 10.49
C VAL A 280 -8.81 -16.55 11.49
N ARG A 281 -9.09 -15.25 11.36
CA ARG A 281 -8.58 -14.23 12.29
C ARG A 281 -9.21 -14.26 13.68
N HIS A 282 -10.42 -14.81 13.79
CA HIS A 282 -11.08 -14.97 15.08
C HIS A 282 -10.45 -16.11 15.89
N TYR A 283 -10.09 -17.21 15.23
CA TYR A 283 -9.56 -18.42 15.89
C TYR A 283 -8.03 -18.44 15.99
N PHE A 284 -7.31 -17.80 15.07
CA PHE A 284 -5.86 -17.88 15.00
C PHE A 284 -5.19 -16.51 15.21
N ARG A 285 -4.04 -16.56 15.90
CA ARG A 285 -3.16 -15.41 16.11
C ARG A 285 -2.59 -14.92 14.77
N SER A 286 -2.33 -13.62 14.68
CA SER A 286 -1.79 -13.02 13.44
C SER A 286 -0.47 -13.68 13.02
N GLU A 287 0.43 -13.96 13.97
CA GLU A 287 1.70 -14.62 13.67
C GLU A 287 1.51 -16.04 13.11
N THR A 288 0.57 -16.81 13.68
CA THR A 288 0.26 -18.17 13.20
C THR A 288 -0.27 -18.17 11.78
N ILE A 289 -1.12 -17.19 11.44
CA ILE A 289 -1.69 -17.05 10.09
C ILE A 289 -0.59 -16.71 9.07
N VAL A 290 0.30 -15.76 9.39
CA VAL A 290 1.35 -15.40 8.43
C VAL A 290 2.39 -16.52 8.33
N ALA A 291 2.83 -17.12 9.44
CA ALA A 291 3.77 -18.23 9.42
C ALA A 291 3.20 -19.43 8.63
N SER A 292 1.93 -19.78 8.83
CA SER A 292 1.28 -20.84 8.05
C SER A 292 1.13 -20.48 6.58
N ALA A 293 0.89 -19.22 6.24
CA ALA A 293 0.86 -18.76 4.86
C ALA A 293 2.24 -18.86 4.17
N PHE A 294 3.34 -18.51 4.85
CA PHE A 294 4.69 -18.72 4.32
C PHE A 294 4.98 -20.21 4.09
N ILE A 295 4.68 -21.06 5.07
CA ILE A 295 4.92 -22.50 4.98
C ILE A 295 4.03 -23.15 3.91
N GLY A 296 2.74 -22.82 3.88
CA GLY A 296 1.80 -23.34 2.89
C GLY A 296 2.19 -22.95 1.47
N PHE A 297 2.63 -21.71 1.27
CA PHE A 297 3.15 -21.27 -0.03
C PHE A 297 4.47 -21.97 -0.38
N ALA A 298 5.37 -22.18 0.59
CA ALA A 298 6.62 -22.91 0.39
C ALA A 298 6.36 -24.36 -0.07
N LEU A 299 5.38 -25.03 0.55
CA LEU A 299 4.96 -26.38 0.14
C LEU A 299 4.40 -26.38 -1.28
N SER A 300 3.56 -25.40 -1.64
CA SER A 300 3.09 -25.25 -3.02
C SER A 300 4.23 -25.08 -4.02
N CYS A 301 5.22 -24.23 -3.72
CA CYS A 301 6.42 -24.08 -4.56
C CYS A 301 7.20 -25.39 -4.70
N PHE A 302 7.39 -26.12 -3.59
CA PHE A 302 8.10 -27.39 -3.59
C PHE A 302 7.39 -28.45 -4.44
N PHE A 303 6.08 -28.64 -4.23
CA PHE A 303 5.30 -29.60 -5.02
C PHE A 303 5.28 -29.22 -6.50
N LEU A 304 5.16 -27.94 -6.83
CA LEU A 304 5.22 -27.49 -8.23
C LEU A 304 6.61 -27.72 -8.85
N ALA A 305 7.69 -27.65 -8.07
CA ALA A 305 9.05 -27.88 -8.55
C ALA A 305 9.29 -29.34 -8.94
N ILE A 306 8.80 -30.28 -8.13
CA ILE A 306 9.03 -31.73 -8.33
C ILE A 306 7.95 -32.40 -9.18
N SER A 307 6.74 -31.84 -9.21
CA SER A 307 5.60 -32.47 -9.86
C SER A 307 5.73 -32.43 -11.38
N ARG A 308 5.47 -33.58 -12.00
CA ARG A 308 5.16 -33.71 -13.42
C ARG A 308 3.68 -34.05 -13.68
N SER A 309 2.90 -34.17 -12.61
CA SER A 309 1.48 -34.51 -12.69
C SER A 309 0.63 -33.25 -12.75
N LEU A 310 -0.32 -33.25 -13.70
CA LEU A 310 -1.30 -32.18 -13.85
C LEU A 310 -2.15 -32.02 -12.59
N ILE A 311 -2.58 -33.12 -11.98
CA ILE A 311 -3.47 -33.11 -10.80
C ILE A 311 -2.74 -32.50 -9.60
N ILE A 312 -1.50 -32.94 -9.34
CA ILE A 312 -0.68 -32.41 -8.25
C ILE A 312 -0.44 -30.91 -8.44
N SER A 313 -0.22 -30.45 -9.68
CA SER A 313 -0.02 -29.02 -9.98
C SER A 313 -1.27 -28.18 -9.67
N HIS A 314 -2.47 -28.65 -10.02
CA HIS A 314 -3.73 -27.96 -9.65
C HIS A 314 -3.94 -27.94 -8.14
N VAL A 315 -3.75 -29.09 -7.48
CA VAL A 315 -3.88 -29.23 -6.02
C VAL A 315 -2.87 -28.36 -5.29
N ALA A 316 -1.65 -28.18 -5.82
CA ALA A 316 -0.63 -27.32 -5.22
C ALA A 316 -0.93 -25.82 -5.38
N LEU A 317 -1.59 -25.39 -6.46
CA LEU A 317 -1.90 -23.98 -6.69
C LEU A 317 -3.08 -23.45 -5.88
N PHE A 318 -4.03 -24.29 -5.52
CA PHE A 318 -5.13 -23.91 -4.62
C PHE A 318 -4.64 -23.35 -3.26
N PRO A 319 -3.81 -24.06 -2.47
CA PRO A 319 -3.27 -23.53 -1.22
C PRO A 319 -2.34 -22.34 -1.43
N ALA A 320 -1.65 -22.24 -2.58
CA ALA A 320 -0.82 -21.06 -2.89
C ALA A 320 -1.67 -19.78 -2.97
N GLY A 321 -2.79 -19.83 -3.69
CA GLY A 321 -3.72 -18.70 -3.78
C GLY A 321 -4.39 -18.36 -2.45
N LEU A 322 -4.72 -19.39 -1.66
CA LEU A 322 -5.27 -19.21 -0.32
C LEU A 322 -4.28 -18.50 0.61
N CYS A 323 -3.04 -18.97 0.67
CA CYS A 323 -1.97 -18.38 1.49
C CYS A 323 -1.64 -16.95 1.04
N TRP A 324 -1.63 -16.70 -0.27
CA TRP A 324 -1.40 -15.38 -0.85
C TRP A 324 -2.38 -14.33 -0.29
N VAL A 325 -3.67 -14.63 -0.30
CA VAL A 325 -4.70 -13.68 0.15
C VAL A 325 -4.72 -13.55 1.67
N LEU A 326 -4.58 -14.65 2.41
CA LEU A 326 -4.54 -14.59 3.87
C LEU A 326 -3.40 -13.70 4.36
N ALA A 327 -2.18 -13.87 3.81
CA ALA A 327 -1.02 -13.07 4.18
C ALA A 327 -1.21 -11.58 3.81
N LEU A 328 -1.51 -11.26 2.55
CA LEU A 328 -1.64 -9.87 2.10
C LEU A 328 -2.81 -9.14 2.76
N SER A 329 -3.93 -9.84 2.97
CA SER A 329 -5.06 -9.26 3.68
C SER A 329 -4.68 -8.97 5.14
N LEU A 330 -3.96 -9.87 5.80
CA LEU A 330 -3.55 -9.70 7.19
C LEU A 330 -2.56 -8.54 7.32
N PHE A 331 -1.52 -8.47 6.50
CA PHE A 331 -0.60 -7.33 6.50
C PHE A 331 -1.33 -6.00 6.29
N ASN A 332 -2.22 -5.94 5.29
CA ASN A 332 -2.99 -4.73 5.02
C ASN A 332 -3.82 -4.29 6.23
N THR A 333 -4.59 -5.20 6.83
CA THR A 333 -5.39 -4.86 8.02
C THR A 333 -4.52 -4.55 9.23
N SER A 334 -3.42 -5.26 9.46
CA SER A 334 -2.50 -4.98 10.57
C SER A 334 -1.91 -3.58 10.46
N VAL A 335 -1.58 -3.11 9.25
CA VAL A 335 -1.17 -1.72 9.01
C VAL A 335 -2.30 -0.75 9.33
N GLN A 336 -3.53 -1.03 8.87
CA GLN A 336 -4.68 -0.16 9.16
C GLN A 336 -4.94 -0.02 10.66
N LEU A 337 -4.90 -1.13 11.41
CA LEU A 337 -5.17 -1.15 12.84
C LEU A 337 -4.00 -0.62 13.68
N SER A 338 -2.77 -0.69 13.19
CA SER A 338 -1.57 -0.16 13.87
C SER A 338 -1.35 1.33 13.64
N THR A 339 -2.19 1.97 12.83
CA THR A 339 -1.94 3.32 12.34
C THR A 339 -3.12 4.25 12.65
N PRO A 340 -2.87 5.40 13.32
CA PRO A 340 -3.89 6.43 13.53
C PRO A 340 -4.50 6.94 12.21
N ARG A 341 -5.76 7.38 12.27
CA ARG A 341 -6.53 7.84 11.10
C ARG A 341 -5.81 8.92 10.27
N TRP A 342 -5.02 9.79 10.92
CA TRP A 342 -4.32 10.88 10.24
C TRP A 342 -3.15 10.41 9.36
N VAL A 343 -2.60 9.21 9.58
CA VAL A 343 -1.43 8.69 8.84
C VAL A 343 -1.68 7.33 8.16
N VAL A 344 -2.85 6.73 8.36
CA VAL A 344 -3.22 5.41 7.82
C VAL A 344 -3.01 5.27 6.31
N ALA A 345 -3.42 6.27 5.52
CA ALA A 345 -3.28 6.24 4.06
C ALA A 345 -1.79 6.21 3.64
N ARG A 346 -0.93 6.92 4.37
CA ARG A 346 0.51 7.00 4.09
C ARG A 346 1.22 5.71 4.49
N ALA A 347 0.86 5.14 5.64
CA ALA A 347 1.35 3.84 6.06
C ALA A 347 0.94 2.71 5.09
N LEU A 348 -0.31 2.74 4.60
CA LEU A 348 -0.80 1.81 3.58
C LEU A 348 -0.04 1.95 2.24
N ALA A 349 0.28 3.17 1.82
CA ALA A 349 1.07 3.40 0.61
C ALA A 349 2.49 2.81 0.75
N LEU A 350 3.17 3.07 1.88
CA LEU A 350 4.49 2.50 2.16
C LEU A 350 4.45 0.96 2.26
N TYR A 351 3.39 0.39 2.84
CA TYR A 351 3.16 -1.05 2.87
C TYR A 351 2.98 -1.64 1.47
N GLN A 352 2.20 -0.99 0.60
CA GLN A 352 2.02 -1.44 -0.78
C GLN A 352 3.33 -1.35 -1.56
N THR A 353 4.08 -0.26 -1.41
CA THR A 353 5.43 -0.10 -1.99
C THR A 353 6.37 -1.20 -1.51
N ALA A 354 6.36 -1.58 -0.23
CA ALA A 354 7.15 -2.70 0.28
C ALA A 354 6.70 -4.05 -0.31
N SER A 355 5.39 -4.32 -0.31
CA SER A 355 4.86 -5.60 -0.82
C SER A 355 5.11 -5.78 -2.31
N TYR A 356 4.74 -4.79 -3.12
CA TYR A 356 4.93 -4.78 -4.57
C TYR A 356 6.41 -4.64 -4.95
N GLY A 357 7.21 -3.90 -4.18
CA GLY A 357 8.66 -3.85 -4.35
C GLY A 357 9.29 -5.22 -4.16
N GLY A 358 8.85 -5.97 -3.15
CA GLY A 358 9.24 -7.37 -2.95
C GLY A 358 8.90 -8.25 -4.16
N MET A 359 7.69 -8.09 -4.73
CA MET A 359 7.28 -8.82 -5.93
C MET A 359 8.14 -8.47 -7.15
N VAL A 360 8.44 -7.19 -7.39
CA VAL A 360 9.30 -6.75 -8.50
C VAL A 360 10.69 -7.38 -8.40
N VAL A 361 11.29 -7.32 -7.21
CA VAL A 361 12.61 -7.89 -6.93
C VAL A 361 12.59 -9.41 -7.05
N GLY A 362 11.60 -10.07 -6.45
CA GLY A 362 11.44 -11.52 -6.51
C GLY A 362 11.28 -12.04 -7.94
N SER A 363 10.44 -11.39 -8.75
CA SER A 363 10.23 -11.75 -10.15
C SER A 363 11.53 -11.73 -10.96
N ALA A 364 12.39 -10.72 -10.75
CA ALA A 364 13.69 -10.65 -11.40
C ALA A 364 14.64 -11.74 -10.87
N ILE A 365 14.74 -11.91 -9.54
CA ILE A 365 15.62 -12.91 -8.90
C ILE A 365 15.28 -14.32 -9.38
N TRP A 366 14.02 -14.73 -9.28
CA TRP A 366 13.61 -16.09 -9.64
C TRP A 366 13.70 -16.35 -11.15
N GLY A 367 13.47 -15.32 -11.97
CA GLY A 367 13.70 -15.39 -13.41
C GLY A 367 15.16 -15.64 -13.76
N VAL A 368 16.10 -14.90 -13.14
CA VAL A 368 17.55 -15.08 -13.33
C VAL A 368 18.02 -16.45 -12.83
N LEU A 369 17.54 -16.90 -11.67
CA LEU A 369 17.85 -18.23 -11.14
C LEU A 369 17.31 -19.35 -12.04
N ALA A 370 16.12 -19.17 -12.63
CA ALA A 370 15.56 -20.12 -13.57
C ALA A 370 16.37 -20.20 -14.87
N ASP A 371 16.92 -19.06 -15.32
CA ASP A 371 17.80 -18.99 -16.50
C ASP A 371 19.17 -19.61 -16.28
N GLY A 372 19.82 -19.31 -15.15
CA GLY A 372 21.17 -19.80 -14.86
C GLY A 372 21.20 -21.30 -14.51
N TYR A 373 20.09 -21.83 -13.99
CA TYR A 373 20.01 -23.22 -13.55
C TYR A 373 18.80 -23.94 -14.17
N SER A 374 17.64 -23.86 -13.51
CA SER A 374 16.38 -24.38 -14.02
C SER A 374 15.21 -23.81 -13.22
N PRO A 375 13.98 -23.80 -13.80
CA PRO A 375 12.78 -23.38 -13.07
C PRO A 375 12.50 -24.24 -11.83
N THR A 376 12.82 -25.54 -11.88
CA THR A 376 12.69 -26.46 -10.73
C THR A 376 13.62 -26.05 -9.57
N ILE A 377 14.88 -25.72 -9.86
CA ILE A 377 15.84 -25.25 -8.85
C ILE A 377 15.37 -23.91 -8.29
N ALA A 378 14.94 -22.98 -9.14
CA ALA A 378 14.45 -21.67 -8.71
C ALA A 378 13.25 -21.78 -7.74
N LEU A 379 12.27 -22.64 -8.05
CA LEU A 379 11.12 -22.89 -7.17
C LEU A 379 11.52 -23.60 -5.86
N SER A 380 12.49 -24.52 -5.92
CA SER A 380 12.99 -25.22 -4.72
C SER A 380 13.74 -24.27 -3.78
N VAL A 381 14.60 -23.40 -4.33
CA VAL A 381 15.28 -22.35 -3.55
C VAL A 381 14.27 -21.35 -2.99
N CYS A 382 13.25 -20.97 -3.77
CA CYS A 382 12.16 -20.12 -3.28
C CYS A 382 11.39 -20.77 -2.12
N SER A 383 11.13 -22.08 -2.19
CA SER A 383 10.51 -22.83 -1.08
C SER A 383 11.33 -22.71 0.20
N LEU A 384 12.65 -22.91 0.14
CA LEU A 384 13.54 -22.71 1.28
C LEU A 384 13.53 -21.26 1.77
N PHE A 385 13.57 -20.29 0.86
CA PHE A 385 13.48 -18.87 1.20
C PHE A 385 12.19 -18.53 1.95
N LEU A 386 11.05 -19.07 1.54
CA LEU A 386 9.77 -18.88 2.22
C LEU A 386 9.73 -19.54 3.61
N ILE A 387 10.37 -20.71 3.78
CA ILE A 387 10.53 -21.34 5.10
C ILE A 387 11.38 -20.43 6.02
N PHE A 388 12.50 -19.88 5.51
CA PHE A 388 13.28 -18.89 6.25
C PHE A 388 12.49 -17.60 6.52
N GLY A 389 11.62 -17.19 5.60
CA GLY A 389 10.69 -16.07 5.79
C GLY A 389 9.66 -16.32 6.91
N ALA A 390 9.24 -17.57 7.12
CA ALA A 390 8.44 -17.94 8.28
C ALA A 390 9.25 -17.80 9.58
N LEU A 391 10.51 -18.27 9.59
CA LEU A 391 11.42 -18.15 10.73
C LEU A 391 11.79 -16.69 11.05
N ALA A 392 11.82 -15.82 10.05
CA ALA A 392 12.01 -14.38 10.25
C ALA A 392 10.91 -13.78 11.15
N GLY A 393 9.73 -14.41 11.26
CA GLY A 393 8.68 -14.05 12.21
C GLY A 393 9.07 -14.17 13.69
N VAL A 394 10.14 -14.91 14.03
CA VAL A 394 10.69 -14.95 15.39
C VAL A 394 11.33 -13.61 15.77
N LYS A 395 12.06 -12.98 14.84
CA LYS A 395 12.74 -11.70 15.05
C LYS A 395 11.83 -10.51 14.72
N PHE A 396 11.10 -10.59 13.61
CA PHE A 396 10.20 -9.55 13.10
C PHE A 396 8.74 -9.92 13.38
N ARG A 397 8.43 -10.23 14.63
CA ARG A 397 7.09 -10.67 15.03
C ARG A 397 6.07 -9.58 14.78
N ILE A 398 4.94 -9.96 14.18
CA ILE A 398 3.79 -9.06 14.07
C ILE A 398 3.13 -9.05 15.45
N GLN A 399 3.20 -7.91 16.14
CA GLN A 399 2.60 -7.80 17.45
C GLN A 399 1.09 -7.82 17.30
N GLU A 400 0.43 -8.67 18.08
CA GLU A 400 -1.00 -8.52 18.34
C GLU A 400 -1.16 -7.19 19.04
N ILE A 401 -1.82 -6.26 18.37
CA ILE A 401 -2.20 -5.00 19.00
C ILE A 401 -3.26 -5.42 20.04
N PRO A 402 -3.05 -5.17 21.34
CA PRO A 402 -4.19 -5.07 22.25
C PRO A 402 -5.20 -4.07 21.64
N GLN A 403 -6.46 -4.04 22.06
CA GLN A 403 -7.36 -2.94 21.67
C GLN A 403 -6.82 -1.60 22.21
N ILE A 404 -5.78 -1.07 21.57
CA ILE A 404 -5.17 0.22 21.84
C ILE A 404 -6.03 1.18 21.03
N ASP A 405 -6.83 1.96 21.75
CA ASP A 405 -7.70 2.94 21.13
C ASP A 405 -6.86 4.09 20.54
N LEU A 406 -6.61 4.00 19.23
CA LEU A 406 -5.90 5.01 18.45
C LEU A 406 -6.83 6.12 17.93
N ASP A 407 -8.10 6.15 18.36
CA ASP A 407 -8.99 7.26 18.03
C ASP A 407 -8.45 8.56 18.65
N PRO A 408 -8.69 9.70 17.97
CA PRO A 408 -8.28 11.00 18.48
C PRO A 408 -8.91 11.25 19.86
N LEU A 409 -8.12 11.84 20.75
CA LEU A 409 -8.59 12.24 22.08
C LEU A 409 -9.62 13.38 22.00
N ASP A 410 -9.53 14.24 20.98
CA ASP A 410 -10.40 15.40 20.72
C ASP A 410 -10.67 16.33 21.93
N HIS A 411 -9.75 16.37 22.89
CA HIS A 411 -9.84 17.23 24.08
C HIS A 411 -8.95 18.48 23.99
N PHE A 412 -8.16 18.63 22.92
CA PHE A 412 -7.30 19.80 22.76
C PHE A 412 -8.12 21.01 22.33
N ARG A 413 -8.07 22.08 23.13
CA ARG A 413 -8.55 23.40 22.75
C ARG A 413 -7.35 24.27 22.43
N GLU A 414 -7.41 24.94 21.28
CA GLU A 414 -6.39 25.92 20.90
C GLU A 414 -6.32 27.01 21.97
N PRO A 415 -5.12 27.32 22.50
CA PRO A 415 -4.98 28.40 23.47
C PRO A 415 -5.23 29.74 22.79
N GLU A 416 -5.93 30.65 23.47
CA GLU A 416 -6.00 32.04 23.04
C GLU A 416 -4.60 32.66 23.14
N LEU A 417 -4.05 33.06 22.00
CA LEU A 417 -2.77 33.75 21.90
C LEU A 417 -3.00 35.25 21.79
N LEU A 418 -2.11 36.02 22.42
CA LEU A 418 -2.10 37.48 22.27
C LEU A 418 -1.44 37.93 20.96
N LEU A 419 -0.72 37.04 20.28
CA LEU A 419 -0.09 37.28 18.98
C LEU A 419 -0.95 36.69 17.86
N ASP A 420 -1.15 37.45 16.79
CA ASP A 420 -1.78 36.96 15.57
C ASP A 420 -0.76 36.13 14.76
N LEU A 421 -0.88 34.81 14.82
CA LEU A 421 0.02 33.89 14.13
C LEU A 421 -0.64 33.34 12.87
N GLU A 422 -0.01 33.57 11.72
CA GLU A 422 -0.35 32.83 10.51
C GLU A 422 -0.04 31.34 10.68
N ALA A 423 -0.76 30.46 9.99
CA ALA A 423 -0.57 29.00 10.05
C ALA A 423 0.88 28.54 9.77
N ARG A 424 1.61 29.28 8.92
CA ARG A 424 3.01 29.01 8.54
C ARG A 424 4.05 29.59 9.51
N SER A 425 3.62 30.33 10.54
CA SER A 425 4.52 30.97 11.50
C SER A 425 5.30 29.92 12.28
N GLY A 426 6.62 30.10 12.39
CA GLY A 426 7.50 29.20 13.15
C GLY A 426 8.97 29.54 12.90
N PRO A 427 9.91 28.78 13.46
CA PRO A 427 9.70 27.59 14.31
C PRO A 427 9.01 27.91 15.65
N ILE A 428 8.26 26.93 16.17
CA ILE A 428 7.61 27.03 17.49
C ILE A 428 8.34 26.12 18.47
N MET A 429 8.88 26.69 19.54
CA MET A 429 9.48 25.97 20.66
C MET A 429 8.46 25.79 21.77
N ILE A 430 8.31 24.55 22.24
CA ILE A 430 7.43 24.20 23.35
C ILE A 430 8.30 23.77 24.52
N MET A 431 8.04 24.33 25.70
CA MET A 431 8.66 23.91 26.96
C MET A 431 7.57 23.52 27.95
N ILE A 432 7.73 22.38 28.61
CA ILE A 432 6.76 21.83 29.55
C ILE A 432 7.48 21.52 30.85
N ASP A 433 7.06 22.20 31.90
CA ASP A 433 7.70 22.08 33.21
C ASP A 433 7.00 21.04 34.07
N TYR A 434 7.79 20.37 34.89
CA TYR A 434 7.40 19.37 35.87
C TYR A 434 8.10 19.64 37.20
N GLN A 435 7.41 19.36 38.30
CA GLN A 435 8.05 19.21 39.61
C GLN A 435 7.89 17.76 40.05
N ILE A 436 9.01 17.06 40.19
CA ILE A 436 9.07 15.62 40.45
C ILE A 436 9.87 15.39 41.73
N HIS A 437 9.31 14.60 42.64
CA HIS A 437 9.97 14.22 43.88
C HIS A 437 11.07 13.17 43.61
N GLU A 438 12.17 13.20 44.36
CA GLU A 438 13.34 12.34 44.09
C GLU A 438 12.99 10.83 44.13
N ASN A 439 12.09 10.41 45.02
CA ASN A 439 11.62 9.02 45.10
C ASN A 439 10.89 8.54 43.84
N ASP A 440 10.30 9.44 43.07
CA ASP A 440 9.50 9.14 41.89
C ASP A 440 10.33 9.27 40.58
N LEU A 441 11.62 9.60 40.71
CA LEU A 441 12.50 9.93 39.58
C LEU A 441 12.67 8.78 38.59
N GLU A 442 12.86 7.55 39.07
CA GLU A 442 13.07 6.40 38.18
C GLU A 442 11.83 6.12 37.34
N GLU A 443 10.64 6.21 37.95
CA GLU A 443 9.38 6.06 37.23
C GLU A 443 9.16 7.21 36.25
N PHE A 444 9.41 8.45 36.67
CA PHE A 444 9.34 9.62 35.79
C PHE A 444 10.23 9.47 34.55
N LEU A 445 11.48 9.06 34.70
CA LEU A 445 12.40 8.86 33.56
C LEU A 445 11.93 7.74 32.62
N LYS A 446 11.35 6.64 33.15
CA LYS A 446 10.72 5.59 32.34
C LYS A 446 9.53 6.15 31.54
N VAL A 447 8.69 6.97 32.16
CA VAL A 447 7.55 7.60 31.50
C VAL A 447 8.00 8.63 30.46
N MET A 448 9.04 9.43 30.76
CA MET A 448 9.62 10.40 29.82
C MET A 448 10.29 9.73 28.63
N THR A 449 10.87 8.55 28.80
CA THR A 449 11.38 7.74 27.70
C THR A 449 10.26 7.35 26.73
N ARG A 450 9.10 6.93 27.24
CA ARG A 450 7.91 6.67 26.39
C ARG A 450 7.40 7.95 25.74
N ARG A 451 7.32 9.05 26.49
CA ARG A 451 6.88 10.35 26.00
C ARG A 451 7.75 10.90 24.87
N ARG A 452 9.08 10.77 24.98
CA ARG A 452 10.03 11.14 23.92
C ARG A 452 9.69 10.46 22.59
N HIS A 453 9.43 9.14 22.63
CA HIS A 453 9.09 8.38 21.43
C HIS A 453 7.78 8.90 20.81
N ILE A 454 6.74 9.12 21.62
CA ILE A 454 5.46 9.69 21.17
C ILE A 454 5.67 11.06 20.51
N ARG A 455 6.43 11.96 21.16
CA ARG A 455 6.70 13.31 20.64
C ARG A 455 7.39 13.28 19.28
N LEU A 456 8.48 12.52 19.17
CA LEU A 456 9.26 12.43 17.94
C LEU A 456 8.47 11.76 16.80
N ARG A 457 7.69 10.72 17.11
CA ARG A 457 6.79 10.02 16.18
C ARG A 457 5.75 10.97 15.58
N ASP A 458 5.18 11.87 16.40
CA ASP A 458 4.10 12.77 16.00
C ASP A 458 4.60 14.13 15.46
N GLY A 459 5.89 14.23 15.12
CA GLY A 459 6.44 15.36 14.37
C GLY A 459 7.36 16.30 15.14
N ALA A 460 7.50 16.17 16.47
CA ALA A 460 8.40 17.03 17.25
C ALA A 460 9.87 16.84 16.83
N ARG A 461 10.66 17.91 16.85
CA ARG A 461 12.09 17.92 16.53
C ARG A 461 12.90 18.39 17.74
N GLN A 462 14.19 18.04 17.79
CA GLN A 462 15.12 18.49 18.84
C GLN A 462 14.54 18.34 20.26
N TRP A 463 13.95 17.17 20.54
CA TRP A 463 13.41 16.89 21.87
C TRP A 463 14.55 16.73 22.88
N VAL A 464 14.43 17.42 24.01
CA VAL A 464 15.36 17.33 25.14
C VAL A 464 14.59 17.32 26.45
N LEU A 465 15.21 16.74 27.48
CA LEU A 465 14.74 16.79 28.87
C LEU A 465 15.86 17.41 29.70
N LEU A 466 15.53 18.51 30.36
CA LEU A 466 16.45 19.33 31.14
C LEU A 466 16.11 19.17 32.62
N ARG A 467 17.13 19.07 33.47
CA ARG A 467 17.01 19.16 34.93
C ARG A 467 17.55 20.52 35.35
N ASP A 468 16.80 21.23 36.18
CA ASP A 468 17.26 22.50 36.74
C ASP A 468 18.37 22.23 37.76
N LEU A 469 19.50 22.94 37.60
CA LEU A 469 20.68 22.81 38.47
C LEU A 469 20.53 23.57 39.79
N GLU A 470 19.75 24.64 39.80
CA GLU A 470 19.47 25.44 40.99
C GLU A 470 18.29 24.85 41.78
N ARG A 471 17.37 24.17 41.07
CA ARG A 471 16.20 23.52 41.68
C ARG A 471 16.04 22.08 41.17
N PRO A 472 16.77 21.10 41.73
CA PRO A 472 16.84 19.73 41.20
C PRO A 472 15.52 18.96 41.08
N GLU A 473 14.46 19.40 41.76
CA GLU A 473 13.09 18.83 41.63
C GLU A 473 12.38 19.27 40.34
N TYR A 474 12.88 20.33 39.68
CA TYR A 474 12.27 20.89 38.47
C TYR A 474 12.90 20.31 37.21
N TRP A 475 12.03 19.89 36.30
CA TRP A 475 12.41 19.31 35.02
C TRP A 475 11.62 19.97 33.90
N THR A 476 12.30 20.24 32.78
CA THR A 476 11.68 20.85 31.60
C THR A 476 11.85 19.94 30.39
N GLU A 477 10.73 19.50 29.81
CA GLU A 477 10.71 18.92 28.47
C GLU A 477 10.69 20.05 27.43
N ALA A 478 11.62 20.07 26.49
CA ALA A 478 11.62 21.04 25.39
C ALA A 478 11.66 20.36 24.02
N TYR A 479 10.93 20.90 23.06
CA TYR A 479 10.94 20.42 21.67
C TYR A 479 10.48 21.49 20.67
N HIS A 480 10.82 21.30 19.40
CA HIS A 480 10.50 22.22 18.31
C HIS A 480 9.44 21.64 17.37
N MET A 481 8.56 22.51 16.89
CA MET A 481 7.63 22.27 15.80
C MET A 481 7.95 23.22 14.64
N PRO A 482 7.91 22.77 13.38
CA PRO A 482 8.30 23.63 12.26
C PRO A 482 7.41 24.87 12.10
N THR A 483 6.10 24.71 12.33
CA THR A 483 5.11 25.79 12.20
C THR A 483 4.03 25.71 13.28
N TRP A 484 3.24 26.78 13.43
CA TRP A 484 2.08 26.84 14.32
C TRP A 484 1.03 25.79 13.95
N VAL A 485 0.74 25.63 12.66
CA VAL A 485 -0.21 24.59 12.22
C VAL A 485 0.29 23.19 12.53
N ASP A 486 1.61 22.95 12.46
CA ASP A 486 2.19 21.65 12.84
C ASP A 486 2.05 21.42 14.35
N TYR A 487 2.20 22.46 15.18
CA TYR A 487 1.92 22.38 16.62
C TYR A 487 0.45 22.06 16.91
N LEU A 488 -0.50 22.74 16.26
CA LEU A 488 -1.93 22.46 16.42
C LEU A 488 -2.23 21.01 16.02
N ARG A 489 -1.76 20.60 14.84
CA ARG A 489 -1.90 19.22 14.34
C ARG A 489 -1.31 18.22 15.31
N HIS A 490 -0.11 18.45 15.84
CA HIS A 490 0.53 17.58 16.81
C HIS A 490 -0.33 17.35 18.06
N ASN A 491 -1.04 18.37 18.53
CA ASN A 491 -1.92 18.23 19.69
C ASN A 491 -3.28 17.60 19.35
N HIS A 492 -3.84 17.86 18.17
CA HIS A 492 -5.04 17.19 17.69
C HIS A 492 -4.80 15.71 17.33
N ARG A 493 -3.59 15.34 16.91
CA ARG A 493 -3.19 13.96 16.57
C ARG A 493 -3.02 13.03 17.78
N ARG A 494 -3.15 13.55 19.02
CA ARG A 494 -3.00 12.75 20.24
C ARG A 494 -4.06 11.66 20.31
N THR A 495 -3.62 10.43 20.47
CA THR A 495 -4.52 9.28 20.60
C THR A 495 -4.91 9.04 22.06
N LYS A 496 -6.03 8.34 22.29
CA LYS A 496 -6.41 7.89 23.65
C LYS A 496 -5.36 6.98 24.28
N ALA A 497 -4.70 6.14 23.49
CA ALA A 497 -3.57 5.33 23.93
C ALA A 497 -2.42 6.18 24.53
N ASP A 498 -2.11 7.31 23.90
CA ASP A 498 -1.06 8.23 24.38
C ASP A 498 -1.52 9.05 25.60
N ALA A 499 -2.82 9.03 25.94
CA ALA A 499 -3.36 9.76 27.09
C ALA A 499 -2.92 9.17 28.43
N GLU A 500 -2.67 7.85 28.50
CA GLU A 500 -2.18 7.19 29.72
C GLU A 500 -0.82 7.74 30.17
N VAL A 501 0.09 8.02 29.23
CA VAL A 501 1.37 8.68 29.52
C VAL A 501 1.16 10.07 30.13
N ASN A 502 0.15 10.81 29.65
CA ASN A 502 -0.18 12.12 30.24
C ASN A 502 -0.84 12.01 31.62
N LYS A 503 -1.65 10.97 31.87
CA LYS A 503 -2.25 10.72 33.19
C LYS A 503 -1.17 10.38 34.22
N LEU A 504 -0.24 9.48 33.89
CA LEU A 504 0.90 9.13 34.74
C LEU A 504 1.75 10.37 35.05
N LEU A 505 2.05 11.21 34.05
CA LEU A 505 2.82 12.44 34.29
C LEU A 505 2.09 13.46 35.15
N ARG A 506 0.76 13.54 35.06
CA ARG A 506 -0.02 14.39 35.97
C ARG A 506 -0.01 13.85 37.39
N HIS A 507 -0.01 12.53 37.57
CA HIS A 507 0.06 11.90 38.88
C HIS A 507 1.43 12.12 39.56
N LEU A 508 2.51 11.98 38.80
CA LEU A 508 3.88 12.18 39.30
C LEU A 508 4.22 13.67 39.54
N ASN A 509 3.54 14.59 38.86
CA ASN A 509 3.81 16.02 38.95
C ASN A 509 3.16 16.66 40.19
N ARG A 510 3.97 17.36 41.00
CA ARG A 510 3.52 18.03 42.23
C ARG A 510 3.35 19.53 42.15
N MET A 511 3.48 20.13 40.96
CA MET A 511 3.29 21.58 40.84
C MET A 511 1.86 22.00 41.24
N PRO A 512 1.70 23.05 42.07
CA PRO A 512 0.40 23.48 42.61
C PRO A 512 -0.65 23.82 41.54
N ASN A 513 -0.19 24.39 40.41
CA ASN A 513 -1.05 24.86 39.32
C ASN A 513 -1.12 23.86 38.15
N GLY A 514 -0.66 22.62 38.38
CA GLY A 514 -0.54 21.60 37.36
C GLY A 514 0.66 21.82 36.42
N ILE A 515 0.69 21.04 35.33
CA ILE A 515 1.78 21.08 34.33
C ILE A 515 1.72 22.41 33.57
N ARG A 516 2.81 23.17 33.60
CA ARG A 516 2.93 24.46 32.89
C ARG A 516 3.46 24.24 31.47
N VAL A 517 2.85 24.88 30.48
CA VAL A 517 3.25 24.78 29.07
C VAL A 517 3.57 26.16 28.53
N HIS A 518 4.82 26.37 28.14
CA HIS A 518 5.33 27.56 27.48
C HIS A 518 5.37 27.33 25.96
N ARG A 519 4.93 28.33 25.20
CA ARG A 519 4.90 28.31 23.73
C ARG A 519 5.64 29.55 23.26
N MET A 520 6.77 29.35 22.61
CA MET A 520 7.65 30.42 22.14
C MET A 520 7.77 30.32 20.62
N ILE A 521 7.81 31.46 19.92
CA ILE A 521 8.17 31.52 18.51
C ILE A 521 9.63 31.93 18.41
N GLU A 522 10.42 31.14 17.69
CA GLU A 522 11.82 31.44 17.46
C GLU A 522 11.93 32.57 16.42
N ARG A 523 12.71 33.61 16.74
CA ARG A 523 13.00 34.73 15.85
C ARG A 523 14.51 34.86 15.69
N GLN A 524 14.95 34.89 14.44
CA GLN A 524 16.34 35.19 14.13
C GLN A 524 16.59 36.68 14.33
N THR A 525 17.76 37.03 14.87
CA THR A 525 18.16 38.42 15.13
C THR A 525 18.79 39.10 13.91
N ILE A 526 18.66 38.52 12.71
CA ILE A 526 19.21 39.08 11.48
C ILE A 526 18.32 40.28 11.06
N PRO A 527 18.87 41.50 10.98
CA PRO A 527 18.12 42.65 10.50
C PRO A 527 17.69 42.45 9.05
N HIS A 528 16.45 42.81 8.70
CA HIS A 528 15.90 42.71 7.33
C HIS A 528 16.73 43.42 6.25
N ALA A 529 17.71 44.25 6.60
CA ALA A 529 18.54 45.00 5.66
C ALA A 529 19.61 44.19 4.92
N SER A 530 19.81 42.91 5.26
CA SER A 530 20.85 42.06 4.64
C SER A 530 20.26 41.02 3.67
N GLU A 531 19.20 41.37 2.96
CA GLU A 531 18.78 40.64 1.76
C GLU A 531 19.77 40.95 0.62
N MET A 532 20.81 40.11 0.49
CA MET A 532 21.65 39.89 -0.70
C MET A 532 21.62 41.01 -1.77
N HIS A 533 22.57 41.95 -1.71
CA HIS A 533 22.82 42.86 -2.82
C HIS A 533 23.26 42.07 -4.08
N LEU A 534 22.70 42.44 -5.23
CA LEU A 534 23.07 41.90 -6.53
C LEU A 534 24.59 42.03 -6.75
N LYS A 535 25.22 40.99 -7.29
CA LYS A 535 26.60 41.09 -7.79
C LYS A 535 26.60 42.14 -8.92
N PRO A 536 27.48 43.16 -8.91
CA PRO A 536 27.55 44.11 -10.01
C PRO A 536 27.81 43.36 -11.32
N SER A 537 27.15 43.80 -12.41
CA SER A 537 27.34 43.21 -13.73
C SER A 537 28.80 43.36 -14.15
N ALA A 538 29.31 42.41 -14.94
CA ALA A 538 30.68 42.43 -15.45
C ALA A 538 31.01 43.70 -16.28
N ASP A 539 30.00 44.48 -16.67
CA ASP A 539 30.13 45.75 -17.38
C ASP A 539 30.46 46.95 -16.48
N GLN A 540 30.66 46.74 -15.17
CA GLN A 540 31.05 47.78 -14.19
C GLN A 540 32.40 47.53 -13.51
N LEU A 541 33.27 46.71 -14.12
CA LEU A 541 34.68 46.64 -13.77
C LEU A 541 35.50 47.45 -14.81
N PRO A 542 36.48 48.25 -14.37
CA PRO A 542 36.99 49.43 -15.08
C PRO A 542 37.65 49.18 -16.43
#